data_AF-I4MVI7-F1
#
_entry.id   AF-I4MVI7-F1
#
_cell.length_a   1.000
_cell.length_b   1.000
_cell.length_c   1.000
_cell.angle_alpha   90.00
_cell.angle_beta   90.00
_cell.angle_gamma   90.00
#
_symmetry.space_group_name_H-M   'P 1'
#
loop_
_entity.id
_entity.type
_entity.pdbx_description
1 polymer ?
#
loop_
_entity_poly.entity_id
_entity_poly.type
_entity_poly.pdbx_seq_one_letter_code
_entity_poly.pdbx_strand_id
1 'polypeptide(L)'
;MLPRQWQPGLKLKVAWETDPNPNAHLPALGTDAYRAAYAKHKANYQQHSAIVDLPAYEIEKLCSLKVHFLPCNQIKVTTACMAYGQPGYPIKEPLEMKEPAVCPK
;
A
#
# COMPACT_ATOMS: atom_id res chain seq x y z
N MET A 1 12.38 -7.44 -5.66
CA MET A 1 12.55 -7.18 -7.11
C MET A 1 11.57 -8.06 -7.88
N LEU A 2 11.03 -7.58 -9.00
CA LEU A 2 10.14 -8.39 -9.85
C LEU A 2 10.95 -9.39 -10.68
N PRO A 3 10.40 -10.58 -10.98
CA PRO A 3 11.07 -11.54 -11.85
C PRO A 3 11.25 -11.00 -13.27
N ARG A 4 12.31 -11.44 -13.97
CA ARG A 4 12.56 -11.01 -15.36
C ARG A 4 11.53 -11.54 -16.34
N GLN A 5 11.00 -12.74 -16.09
CA GLN A 5 9.94 -13.33 -16.89
C GLN A 5 8.72 -13.53 -16.00
N TRP A 6 7.61 -12.95 -16.42
CA TRP A 6 6.33 -13.21 -15.78
C TRP A 6 5.82 -14.61 -16.17
N GLN A 7 5.12 -15.27 -15.25
CA GLN A 7 4.44 -16.54 -15.48
C GLN A 7 3.04 -16.50 -14.83
N PRO A 8 2.05 -17.20 -15.41
CA PRO A 8 0.75 -17.34 -14.78
C PRO A 8 0.85 -17.89 -13.35
N GLY A 9 0.09 -17.30 -12.43
CA GLY A 9 0.07 -17.71 -11.02
C GLY A 9 1.14 -17.08 -10.14
N LEU A 10 2.02 -16.22 -10.67
CA LEU A 10 2.89 -15.40 -9.84
C LEU A 10 2.06 -14.47 -8.95
N LYS A 11 2.43 -14.44 -7.67
CA LYS A 11 1.79 -13.59 -6.66
C LYS A 11 2.82 -12.71 -5.97
N LEU A 12 2.38 -11.55 -5.51
CA LEU A 12 3.15 -10.64 -4.67
C LEU A 12 2.63 -10.68 -3.25
N LYS A 13 3.55 -10.82 -2.29
CA LYS A 13 3.28 -10.47 -0.90
C LYS A 13 3.59 -8.99 -0.73
N VAL A 14 2.58 -8.21 -0.38
CA VAL A 14 2.72 -6.81 0.00
C VAL A 14 2.50 -6.74 1.51
N ALA A 15 3.43 -6.09 2.21
CA ALA A 15 3.32 -5.83 3.64
C ALA A 15 3.41 -4.33 3.89
N TRP A 16 2.58 -3.82 4.79
CA TRP A 16 2.54 -2.40 5.13
C TRP A 16 2.13 -2.21 6.59
N GLU A 17 2.40 -1.01 7.08
CA GLU A 17 2.05 -0.59 8.44
C GLU A 17 1.06 0.59 8.34
N THR A 18 0.05 0.59 9.20
CA THR A 18 -0.87 1.71 9.36
C THR A 18 -0.72 2.30 10.75
N ASP A 19 -0.52 3.62 10.81
CA ASP A 19 -0.60 4.37 12.05
C ASP A 19 -2.07 4.81 12.26
N PRO A 20 -2.77 4.31 13.30
CA PRO A 20 -4.15 4.71 13.57
C PRO A 20 -4.28 6.15 14.07
N ASN A 21 -3.17 6.80 14.48
CA ASN A 21 -3.17 8.19 14.94
C ASN A 21 -1.96 8.96 14.37
N PRO A 22 -1.94 9.21 13.04
CA PRO A 22 -0.77 9.80 12.37
C PRO A 22 -0.49 11.25 12.78
N ASN A 23 -1.48 11.92 13.39
CA ASN A 23 -1.39 13.30 13.85
C ASN A 23 -1.19 13.40 15.37
N ALA A 24 -0.77 12.31 16.03
CA ALA A 24 -0.48 12.31 17.45
C ALA A 24 0.53 13.42 17.81
N HIS A 25 0.22 14.18 18.86
CA HIS A 25 1.16 15.18 19.35
C HIS A 25 2.31 14.48 20.08
N LEU A 26 3.52 14.62 19.54
CA LEU A 26 4.75 14.06 20.11
C LEU A 26 5.65 15.18 20.66
N PRO A 27 6.50 14.88 21.66
CA PRO A 27 7.50 15.82 22.16
C PRO A 27 8.48 16.29 21.07
N ALA A 28 9.31 17.29 21.38
CA ALA A 28 10.30 17.81 20.44
C ALA A 28 11.28 16.73 19.96
N LEU A 29 11.47 16.67 18.63
CA LEU A 29 12.39 15.74 17.98
C LEU A 29 13.80 15.82 18.58
N GLY A 30 14.47 14.67 18.72
CA GLY A 30 15.83 14.57 19.26
C GLY A 30 15.92 14.45 20.78
N THR A 31 14.84 14.68 21.53
CA THR A 31 14.80 14.50 22.99
C THR A 31 14.60 13.03 23.42
N ASP A 32 15.02 12.69 24.65
CA ASP A 32 14.68 11.39 25.25
C ASP A 32 13.16 11.19 25.40
N ALA A 33 12.44 12.27 25.72
CA ALA A 33 10.99 12.27 25.81
C ALA A 33 10.36 11.87 24.46
N TYR A 34 10.85 12.42 23.34
CA TYR A 34 10.38 12.02 22.01
C TYR A 34 10.67 10.55 21.73
N ARG A 35 11.87 10.06 22.01
CA ARG A 35 12.23 8.64 21.80
C ARG A 35 11.28 7.71 22.57
N ALA A 36 11.02 8.01 23.84
CA ALA A 36 10.12 7.23 24.68
C ALA A 36 8.65 7.31 24.21
N ALA A 37 8.18 8.50 23.84
CA ALA A 37 6.82 8.70 23.33
C ALA A 37 6.62 8.00 21.97
N TYR A 38 7.58 8.13 21.07
CA TYR A 38 7.53 7.50 19.75
C TYR A 38 7.55 5.96 19.84
N ALA A 39 8.34 5.40 20.77
CA ALA A 39 8.32 3.95 21.00
C ALA A 39 6.92 3.45 21.43
N LYS A 40 6.24 4.19 22.33
CA LYS A 40 4.85 3.88 22.73
C LYS A 40 3.87 4.08 21.59
N HIS A 41 4.05 5.13 20.79
CA HIS A 41 3.20 5.43 19.63
C HIS A 41 3.28 4.33 18.57
N LYS A 42 4.51 3.98 18.16
CA LYS A 42 4.80 2.93 17.19
C LYS A 42 4.28 1.55 17.61
N ALA A 43 4.21 1.27 18.91
CA ALA A 43 3.64 0.02 19.41
C ALA A 43 2.15 -0.18 19.04
N ASN A 44 1.43 0.89 18.67
CA ASN A 44 0.04 0.82 18.22
C ASN A 44 -0.11 0.65 16.70
N TYR A 45 0.99 0.59 15.95
CA TYR A 45 0.93 0.46 14.50
C TYR A 45 0.36 -0.90 14.12
N GLN A 46 -0.56 -0.88 13.16
CA GLN A 46 -1.18 -2.09 12.66
C GLN A 46 -0.36 -2.64 11.51
N GLN A 47 0.02 -3.91 11.63
CA GLN A 47 0.71 -4.64 10.58
C GLN A 47 -0.30 -5.29 9.66
N HIS A 48 -0.11 -5.12 8.36
CA HIS A 48 -0.94 -5.74 7.36
C HIS A 48 -0.09 -6.48 6.34
N SER A 49 -0.66 -7.54 5.78
CA SER A 49 -0.09 -8.13 4.57
C SER A 49 -1.18 -8.75 3.72
N ALA A 50 -0.97 -8.71 2.41
CA ALA A 50 -1.85 -9.33 1.45
C ALA A 50 -1.02 -10.06 0.39
N ILE A 51 -1.55 -11.18 -0.07
CA ILE A 51 -1.03 -11.88 -1.23
C ILE A 51 -1.97 -11.56 -2.38
N VAL A 52 -1.45 -10.92 -3.41
CA VAL A 52 -2.21 -10.49 -4.59
C VAL A 52 -1.60 -11.03 -5.85
N ASP A 53 -2.45 -11.26 -6.86
CA ASP A 53 -1.97 -11.68 -8.16
C ASP A 53 -1.13 -10.58 -8.79
N LEU A 54 -0.01 -10.98 -9.39
CA LEU A 54 0.85 -10.09 -10.15
C LEU A 54 0.31 -10.03 -11.58
N PRO A 55 -0.22 -8.88 -12.05
CA PRO A 55 -0.68 -8.77 -13.43
C PRO A 55 0.44 -9.11 -14.40
N ALA A 56 0.09 -9.67 -15.56
CA ALA A 56 1.05 -10.00 -16.58
C ALA A 56 1.83 -8.75 -17.04
N TYR A 57 3.14 -8.90 -17.18
CA TYR A 57 4.01 -7.85 -17.71
C TYR A 57 5.13 -8.43 -18.55
N GLU A 58 5.57 -7.63 -19.52
CA GLU A 58 6.82 -7.84 -20.23
C GLU A 58 7.87 -6.93 -19.61
N ILE A 59 9.02 -7.50 -19.18
CA ILE A 59 10.04 -6.73 -18.44
C ILE A 59 10.58 -5.54 -19.23
N GLU A 60 10.64 -5.65 -20.56
CA GLU A 60 11.10 -4.59 -21.46
C GLU A 60 10.12 -3.41 -21.56
N LYS A 61 8.82 -3.65 -21.30
CA LYS A 61 7.76 -2.64 -21.34
C LYS A 61 7.30 -2.22 -19.94
N LEU A 62 7.87 -2.80 -18.89
CA LEU A 62 7.48 -2.52 -17.52
C LEU A 62 8.06 -1.17 -17.09
N CYS A 63 7.19 -0.15 -16.98
CA CYS A 63 7.60 1.13 -16.44
C CYS A 63 7.57 1.17 -14.91
N SER A 64 6.49 0.67 -14.30
CA SER A 64 6.32 0.72 -12.84
C SER A 64 5.35 -0.32 -12.32
N LEU A 65 5.61 -0.78 -11.10
CA LEU A 65 4.66 -1.50 -10.27
C LEU A 65 3.95 -0.48 -9.37
N LYS A 66 2.63 -0.43 -9.42
CA LYS A 66 1.81 0.49 -8.64
C LYS A 66 0.92 -0.31 -7.71
N VAL A 67 0.98 0.01 -6.42
CA VAL A 67 0.13 -0.56 -5.38
C VAL A 67 -0.88 0.51 -4.97
N HIS A 68 -2.15 0.15 -5.00
CA HIS A 68 -3.25 0.99 -4.55
C HIS A 68 -3.77 0.41 -3.24
N PHE A 69 -3.82 1.26 -2.21
CA PHE A 69 -4.45 0.95 -0.94
C PHE A 69 -5.90 1.41 -1.02
N LEU A 70 -6.81 0.47 -0.83
CA LEU A 70 -8.24 0.68 -0.80
C LEU A 70 -8.73 0.65 0.66
N PRO A 71 -9.94 1.15 0.93
CA PRO A 71 -10.59 0.95 2.21
C PRO A 71 -10.58 -0.51 2.68
N CYS A 72 -10.72 -0.72 3.99
CA CYS A 72 -10.76 -2.05 4.58
C CYS A 72 -9.48 -2.86 4.38
N ASN A 73 -8.33 -2.19 4.31
CA ASN A 73 -7.02 -2.80 4.13
C ASN A 73 -6.93 -3.70 2.88
N GLN A 74 -7.76 -3.43 1.88
CA GLN A 74 -7.69 -4.10 0.60
C GLN A 74 -6.61 -3.42 -0.25
N ILE A 75 -5.96 -4.18 -1.11
CA ILE A 75 -5.01 -3.62 -2.05
C ILE A 75 -5.27 -4.14 -3.46
N LYS A 76 -4.90 -3.32 -4.44
CA LYS A 76 -4.85 -3.73 -5.84
C LYS A 76 -3.49 -3.36 -6.41
N VAL A 77 -2.99 -4.20 -7.30
CA VAL A 77 -1.69 -4.01 -7.93
C VAL A 77 -1.86 -3.93 -9.43
N THR A 78 -1.13 -2.99 -10.05
CA THR A 78 -1.08 -2.86 -11.49
C THR A 78 0.33 -2.61 -11.96
N THR A 79 0.67 -3.14 -13.12
CA THR A 79 1.88 -2.80 -13.87
C THR A 79 1.45 -1.87 -15.00
N ALA A 80 1.79 -0.60 -14.93
CA ALA A 80 1.36 0.39 -15.91
C ALA A 80 2.39 1.50 -16.08
N CYS A 81 2.55 1.96 -17.32
CA CYS A 81 3.29 3.18 -17.63
C CYS A 81 2.44 4.43 -17.41
N MET A 82 1.15 4.34 -17.68
CA MET A 82 0.24 5.47 -17.57
C MET A 82 -0.02 5.88 -16.13
N ALA A 83 -0.24 7.19 -15.92
CA ALA A 83 -0.69 7.73 -14.65
C ALA A 83 -2.15 7.33 -14.34
N TYR A 84 -2.51 7.37 -13.05
CA TYR A 84 -3.90 7.21 -12.64
C TYR A 84 -4.79 8.26 -13.34
N GLY A 85 -6.02 7.86 -13.70
CA GLY A 85 -6.97 8.70 -14.43
C GLY A 85 -6.83 8.72 -15.95
N GLN A 86 -5.72 8.22 -16.52
CA GLN A 86 -5.55 8.16 -17.98
C GLN A 86 -6.46 7.09 -18.63
N PRO A 87 -6.89 7.31 -19.90
CA PRO A 87 -7.56 6.28 -20.69
C PRO A 87 -6.72 5.00 -20.70
N GLY A 88 -7.31 3.85 -20.34
CA GLY A 88 -6.60 2.56 -20.29
C GLY A 88 -5.84 2.24 -18.99
N TYR A 89 -5.82 3.12 -17.99
CA TYR A 89 -5.26 2.74 -16.67
C TYR A 89 -6.17 1.69 -15.97
N PRO A 90 -5.67 0.53 -15.51
CA PRO A 90 -6.54 -0.59 -15.09
C PRO A 90 -7.39 -0.33 -13.85
N ILE A 91 -6.93 0.53 -12.94
CA ILE A 91 -7.62 0.81 -11.67
C ILE A 91 -8.44 2.08 -11.82
N LYS A 92 -9.74 2.00 -11.54
CA LYS A 92 -10.72 3.07 -11.82
C LYS A 92 -11.41 3.61 -10.56
N GLU A 93 -11.19 2.96 -9.43
CA GLU A 93 -11.68 3.37 -8.13
C GLU A 93 -11.22 4.80 -7.82
N PRO A 94 -12.10 5.66 -7.28
CA PRO A 94 -11.76 7.04 -6.99
C PRO A 94 -10.66 7.14 -5.93
N LEU A 95 -9.94 8.26 -5.94
CA LEU A 95 -9.03 8.60 -4.85
C LEU A 95 -9.83 9.01 -3.61
N GLU A 96 -9.20 8.93 -2.44
CA GLU A 96 -9.78 9.40 -1.16
C GLU A 96 -11.14 8.77 -0.83
N MET A 97 -11.30 7.49 -1.17
CA MET A 97 -12.49 6.72 -0.80
C MET A 97 -12.67 6.72 0.72
N LYS A 98 -13.88 7.02 1.17
CA LYS A 98 -14.26 6.88 2.57
C LYS A 98 -14.32 5.40 2.94
N GLU A 99 -13.79 5.08 4.11
CA GLU A 99 -13.93 3.73 4.66
C GLU A 99 -15.38 3.45 5.03
N PRO A 100 -15.97 2.32 4.59
CA PRO A 100 -17.33 1.98 4.95
C PRO A 100 -17.41 1.68 6.46
N ALA A 101 -18.60 1.88 7.04
CA ALA A 101 -18.84 1.61 8.46
C ALA A 101 -18.59 0.14 8.84
N VAL A 102 -18.74 -0.78 7.88
CA VAL A 102 -18.47 -2.21 8.04
C VAL A 102 -17.64 -2.67 6.87
N CYS A 103 -16.49 -3.27 7.17
CA CYS A 103 -15.64 -3.89 6.17
C CYS A 103 -16.13 -5.29 5.81
N PRO A 104 -16.20 -5.63 4.51
CA PRO A 104 -16.49 -7.00 4.11
C PRO A 104 -15.39 -7.93 4.63
N LYS A 105 -15.78 -9.11 5.11
CA LYS A 105 -14.87 -10.16 5.55
C LYS A 105 -14.32 -10.96 4.38
#